data_AF-A0A225UDP2-F1
#
_entry.id   AF-A0A225UDP2-F1
#
_cell.length_a   1.000
_cell.length_b   1.000
_cell.length_c   1.000
_cell.angle_alpha   90.00
_cell.angle_beta   90.00
_cell.angle_gamma   90.00
#
_symmetry.space_group_name_H-M   'P 1'
#
loop_
_entity.id
_entity.type
_entity.pdbx_description
1 polymer ?
#
loop_
_entity_poly.entity_id
_entity_poly.type
_entity_poly.pdbx_seq_one_letter_code
_entity_poly.pdbx_strand_id
1 'polypeptide(L)'
;MYRQLTYTSTQQIPAWTKEFKNLEVIQIEGKYGSQNLANLPDDLFDDLPQLTMIQLGIHQNMTRFPPLNGVPQLQSFIIAWMPALRRLPNFDDVPNLSRLVLTLIARLELIPDLSPLRNLVEFVIYRPSTICCNGFMGPCELNHSSCRGSSLLETPDATCLLNETDPSSAIVPFLGNIDTENTFEEFKSTVCQESPFDTMNYTTFPTKETIEMCEGKKFRQCQYPPNRIGICFNARFQAISCYSDDNYIEMRRLQIKRGVGPKCDSVDEEWLGCSG
;
A
#
# COMPACT_ATOMS: atom_id res chain seq x y z
N MET A 1 -17.06 -13.37 -10.79
CA MET A 1 -17.73 -12.04 -10.66
C MET A 1 -16.76 -11.03 -10.06
N TYR A 2 -16.63 -9.85 -10.67
CA TYR A 2 -15.67 -8.80 -10.24
C TYR A 2 -16.38 -7.69 -9.43
N ARG A 3 -15.83 -7.29 -8.28
CA ARG A 3 -16.31 -6.15 -7.48
C ARG A 3 -15.15 -5.21 -7.14
N GLN A 4 -15.28 -3.96 -7.57
CA GLN A 4 -14.32 -2.90 -7.32
C GLN A 4 -15.01 -1.67 -6.73
N LEU A 5 -14.50 -1.20 -5.61
CA LEU A 5 -14.84 0.07 -4.99
C LEU A 5 -13.56 0.90 -4.96
N THR A 6 -13.53 2.04 -5.66
CA THR A 6 -12.33 2.88 -5.75
C THR A 6 -12.62 4.30 -5.28
N TYR A 7 -11.74 4.85 -4.44
CA TYR A 7 -11.88 6.16 -3.79
C TYR A 7 -13.17 6.36 -3.01
N THR A 8 -13.61 5.30 -2.34
CA THR A 8 -14.83 5.37 -1.53
C THR A 8 -14.50 5.75 -0.11
N SER A 9 -15.37 6.54 0.54
CA SER A 9 -15.33 6.73 2.00
C SER A 9 -16.11 5.64 2.73
N THR A 10 -16.20 4.43 2.15
CA THR A 10 -16.95 3.31 2.69
C THR A 10 -16.37 2.93 4.05
N GLN A 11 -17.22 2.91 5.08
CA GLN A 11 -16.81 2.63 6.46
C GLN A 11 -17.11 1.20 6.90
N GLN A 12 -18.06 0.56 6.23
CA GLN A 12 -18.50 -0.80 6.54
C GLN A 12 -18.80 -1.54 5.24
N ILE A 13 -18.41 -2.82 5.21
CA ILE A 13 -18.86 -3.75 4.18
C ILE A 13 -20.17 -4.38 4.64
N PRO A 14 -21.24 -4.35 3.83
CA PRO A 14 -22.51 -4.94 4.23
C PRO A 14 -22.36 -6.43 4.51
N ALA A 15 -23.01 -6.92 5.56
CA ALA A 15 -22.92 -8.32 5.99
C ALA A 15 -23.35 -9.32 4.91
N TRP A 16 -24.25 -8.94 4.00
CA TRP A 16 -24.69 -9.76 2.87
C TRP A 16 -23.63 -9.96 1.78
N THR A 17 -22.47 -9.27 1.85
CA THR A 17 -21.39 -9.44 0.86
C THR A 17 -20.91 -10.90 0.79
N LYS A 18 -20.96 -11.64 1.90
CA LYS A 18 -20.65 -13.07 1.96
C LYS A 18 -21.58 -13.97 1.15
N GLU A 19 -22.70 -13.44 0.66
CA GLU A 19 -23.64 -14.17 -0.20
C GLU A 19 -23.14 -14.27 -1.65
N PHE A 20 -22.11 -13.50 -2.03
CA PHE A 20 -21.53 -13.55 -3.38
C PHE A 20 -20.62 -14.76 -3.60
N LYS A 21 -21.20 -15.97 -3.67
CA LYS A 21 -20.43 -17.23 -3.81
C LYS A 21 -19.58 -17.35 -5.08
N ASN A 22 -19.89 -16.57 -6.10
CA ASN A 22 -19.15 -16.50 -7.37
C ASN A 22 -18.21 -15.27 -7.45
N LEU A 23 -17.94 -14.62 -6.32
CA LEU A 23 -17.01 -13.49 -6.26
C LEU A 23 -15.59 -13.98 -6.51
N GLU A 24 -14.92 -13.39 -7.49
CA GLU A 24 -13.56 -13.73 -7.89
C GLU A 24 -12.56 -12.67 -7.42
N VAL A 25 -12.98 -11.40 -7.41
CA VAL A 25 -12.12 -10.30 -7.02
C VAL A 25 -12.84 -9.37 -6.05
N ILE A 26 -12.16 -9.05 -4.96
CA ILE A 26 -12.48 -7.92 -4.09
C ILE A 26 -11.36 -6.91 -4.20
N GLN A 27 -11.67 -5.74 -4.77
CA GLN A 27 -10.80 -4.58 -4.74
C GLN A 27 -11.49 -3.42 -4.05
N ILE A 28 -10.94 -2.95 -2.94
CA ILE A 28 -11.47 -1.80 -2.21
C ILE A 28 -10.34 -0.81 -1.94
N GLU A 29 -10.48 0.38 -2.48
CA GLU A 29 -9.58 1.49 -2.23
C GLU A 29 -10.35 2.62 -1.54
N GLY A 30 -9.86 3.00 -0.36
CA GLY A 30 -10.38 4.11 0.42
C GLY A 30 -10.04 5.46 -0.20
N LYS A 31 -10.54 6.52 0.44
CA LYS A 31 -10.24 7.91 0.10
C LYS A 31 -9.34 8.51 1.17
N TYR A 32 -8.19 9.06 0.76
CA TYR A 32 -7.29 9.75 1.69
C TYR A 32 -8.03 10.87 2.46
N GLY A 33 -7.73 11.02 3.75
CA GLY A 33 -8.40 11.97 4.65
C GLY A 33 -9.85 11.60 5.03
N SER A 34 -10.38 10.47 4.56
CA SER A 34 -11.66 9.93 5.03
C SER A 34 -11.44 8.86 6.11
N GLN A 35 -12.50 8.51 6.84
CA GLN A 35 -12.43 7.45 7.87
C GLN A 35 -12.13 6.07 7.27
N ASN A 36 -12.63 5.80 6.05
CA ASN A 36 -12.51 4.53 5.33
C ASN A 36 -12.94 3.32 6.18
N LEU A 37 -12.70 2.10 5.69
CA LEU A 37 -12.95 0.89 6.46
C LEU A 37 -12.07 0.90 7.72
N ALA A 38 -12.70 0.75 8.88
CA ALA A 38 -12.01 0.49 10.13
C ALA A 38 -11.83 -1.01 10.38
N ASN A 39 -12.73 -1.85 9.87
CA ASN A 39 -12.68 -3.31 9.99
C ASN A 39 -13.41 -3.95 8.81
N LEU A 40 -13.15 -5.24 8.60
CA LEU A 40 -14.01 -6.13 7.82
C LEU A 40 -14.75 -7.07 8.78
N PRO A 41 -15.94 -7.58 8.42
CA PRO A 41 -16.58 -8.66 9.18
C PRO A 41 -15.65 -9.88 9.29
N ASP A 42 -15.60 -10.49 10.46
CA ASP A 42 -14.71 -11.62 10.74
C ASP A 42 -15.07 -12.86 9.89
N ASP A 43 -16.35 -13.01 9.53
CA ASP A 43 -16.90 -14.09 8.73
C ASP A 43 -16.94 -13.80 7.22
N LEU A 44 -16.35 -12.68 6.77
CA LEU A 44 -16.45 -12.23 5.37
C LEU A 44 -15.87 -13.26 4.39
N PHE A 45 -14.79 -13.93 4.77
CA PHE A 45 -14.06 -14.88 3.92
C PHE A 45 -14.28 -16.34 4.30
N ASP A 46 -15.33 -16.65 5.06
CA ASP A 46 -15.63 -18.02 5.52
C ASP A 46 -16.16 -18.93 4.40
N ASP A 47 -16.74 -18.36 3.33
CA ASP A 47 -17.34 -19.13 2.24
C ASP A 47 -17.38 -18.31 0.94
N LEU A 48 -16.19 -18.08 0.37
CA LEU A 48 -15.97 -17.41 -0.91
C LEU A 48 -15.06 -18.27 -1.82
N PRO A 49 -15.54 -19.45 -2.25
CA PRO A 49 -14.71 -20.49 -2.85
C PRO A 49 -14.13 -20.13 -4.22
N GLN A 50 -14.66 -19.11 -4.89
CA GLN A 50 -14.20 -18.63 -6.20
C GLN A 50 -13.27 -17.43 -6.10
N LEU A 51 -13.00 -16.92 -4.90
CA LEU A 51 -12.21 -15.70 -4.72
C LEU A 51 -10.74 -15.97 -5.04
N THR A 52 -10.20 -15.26 -6.03
CA THR A 52 -8.83 -15.38 -6.51
C THR A 52 -7.97 -14.18 -6.16
N MET A 53 -8.57 -13.01 -5.90
CA MET A 53 -7.83 -11.80 -5.57
C MET A 53 -8.51 -10.95 -4.50
N ILE A 54 -7.70 -10.54 -3.52
CA ILE A 54 -8.02 -9.50 -2.56
C ILE A 54 -7.01 -8.37 -2.72
N GLN A 55 -7.52 -7.17 -2.98
CA GLN A 55 -6.73 -5.95 -3.00
C GLN A 55 -7.39 -4.87 -2.13
N LEU A 56 -6.73 -4.49 -1.04
CA LEU A 56 -7.17 -3.36 -0.21
C LEU A 56 -6.16 -2.22 -0.21
N GLY A 57 -6.65 -0.99 -0.28
CA GLY A 57 -5.82 0.21 -0.34
C GLY A 57 -6.39 1.34 0.51
N ILE A 58 -5.54 2.07 1.24
CA ILE A 58 -5.93 3.31 1.93
C ILE A 58 -7.01 3.05 3.01
N HIS A 59 -6.62 2.31 4.05
CA HIS A 59 -7.48 2.02 5.22
C HIS A 59 -6.69 2.27 6.51
N GLN A 60 -6.60 3.53 6.91
CA GLN A 60 -5.67 4.01 7.94
C GLN A 60 -6.00 3.50 9.34
N ASN A 61 -7.26 3.18 9.61
CA ASN A 61 -7.74 2.80 10.94
C ASN A 61 -7.86 1.28 11.12
N MET A 62 -7.60 0.48 10.08
CA MET A 62 -7.75 -0.96 10.13
C MET A 62 -6.56 -1.61 10.81
N THR A 63 -6.81 -2.29 11.94
CA THR A 63 -5.77 -2.85 12.81
C THR A 63 -5.60 -4.36 12.65
N ARG A 64 -6.62 -5.04 12.15
CA ARG A 64 -6.67 -6.50 11.93
C ARG A 64 -7.32 -6.80 10.59
N PHE A 65 -6.89 -7.89 9.98
CA PHE A 65 -7.52 -8.47 8.81
C PHE A 65 -8.24 -9.78 9.22
N PRO A 66 -9.46 -10.05 8.72
CA PRO A 66 -10.22 -11.25 9.07
C PRO A 66 -9.55 -12.55 8.58
N PRO A 67 -9.87 -13.72 9.17
CA PRO A 67 -9.33 -15.01 8.73
C PRO A 67 -9.64 -15.32 7.26
N LEU A 68 -8.82 -16.16 6.62
CA LEU A 68 -8.93 -16.56 5.21
C LEU A 68 -9.40 -18.03 5.04
N ASN A 69 -10.30 -18.49 5.90
CA ASN A 69 -10.61 -19.91 6.06
C ASN A 69 -11.40 -20.54 4.88
N GLY A 70 -12.12 -19.72 4.11
CA GLY A 70 -13.05 -20.17 3.06
C GLY A 70 -12.70 -19.68 1.65
N VAL A 71 -11.42 -19.39 1.40
CA VAL A 71 -10.93 -18.84 0.12
C VAL A 71 -9.81 -19.70 -0.51
N PRO A 72 -10.04 -21.00 -0.76
CA PRO A 72 -9.01 -21.93 -1.21
C PRO A 72 -8.42 -21.61 -2.60
N GLN A 73 -9.10 -20.79 -3.40
CA GLN A 73 -8.65 -20.36 -4.74
C GLN A 73 -7.90 -19.02 -4.72
N LEU A 74 -7.63 -18.44 -3.54
CA LEU A 74 -6.96 -17.15 -3.44
C LEU A 74 -5.54 -17.26 -4.02
N GLN A 75 -5.24 -16.44 -5.02
CA GLN A 75 -3.96 -16.37 -5.72
C GLN A 75 -3.20 -15.09 -5.43
N SER A 76 -3.92 -14.00 -5.13
CA SER A 76 -3.32 -12.69 -4.91
C SER A 76 -3.88 -12.00 -3.67
N PHE A 77 -2.99 -11.62 -2.76
CA PHE A 77 -3.30 -10.82 -1.58
C PHE A 77 -2.41 -9.58 -1.55
N ILE A 78 -3.03 -8.43 -1.81
CA ILE A 78 -2.35 -7.15 -1.95
C ILE A 78 -2.97 -6.18 -0.95
N ILE A 79 -2.14 -5.65 -0.05
CA ILE A 79 -2.56 -4.57 0.84
C ILE A 79 -1.60 -3.39 0.75
N ALA A 80 -2.17 -2.19 0.62
CA ALA A 80 -1.42 -0.97 0.46
C ALA A 80 -1.94 0.14 1.37
N TRP A 81 -1.04 0.88 2.01
CA TRP A 81 -1.38 2.05 2.81
C TRP A 81 -2.36 1.73 3.95
N MET A 82 -1.97 0.75 4.77
CA MET A 82 -2.71 0.32 5.95
C MET A 82 -1.80 0.47 7.19
N PRO A 83 -1.42 1.70 7.56
CA PRO A 83 -0.38 1.96 8.56
C PRO A 83 -0.75 1.50 9.98
N ALA A 84 -2.03 1.31 10.30
CA ALA A 84 -2.45 0.80 11.61
C ALA A 84 -2.52 -0.74 11.69
N LEU A 85 -2.38 -1.46 10.58
CA LEU A 85 -2.50 -2.90 10.54
C LEU A 85 -1.34 -3.53 11.31
N ARG A 86 -1.65 -4.33 12.33
CA ARG A 86 -0.65 -4.94 13.21
C ARG A 86 -0.38 -6.40 12.94
N ARG A 87 -1.37 -7.11 12.39
CA ARG A 87 -1.31 -8.56 12.15
C ARG A 87 -2.02 -8.93 10.86
N LEU A 88 -1.44 -9.89 10.14
CA LEU A 88 -2.04 -10.60 9.02
C LEU A 88 -2.77 -11.86 9.52
N PRO A 89 -3.74 -12.40 8.76
CA PRO A 89 -4.33 -13.70 9.06
C PRO A 89 -3.32 -14.82 8.71
N ASN A 90 -3.51 -16.02 9.26
CA ASN A 90 -2.72 -17.19 8.87
C ASN A 90 -3.02 -17.57 7.41
N PHE A 91 -2.06 -18.23 6.77
CA PHE A 91 -2.08 -18.66 5.38
C PHE A 91 -2.34 -20.17 5.17
N ASP A 92 -2.61 -20.93 6.24
CA ASP A 92 -2.87 -22.38 6.18
C ASP A 92 -3.97 -22.79 5.15
N ASP A 93 -5.00 -21.96 5.00
CA ASP A 93 -6.16 -22.25 4.15
C ASP A 93 -6.09 -21.62 2.73
N VAL A 94 -4.96 -21.03 2.36
CA VAL A 94 -4.73 -20.39 1.04
C VAL A 94 -3.55 -20.99 0.27
N PRO A 95 -3.57 -22.31 -0.02
CA PRO A 95 -2.43 -23.00 -0.62
C PRO A 95 -2.08 -22.54 -2.05
N ASN A 96 -3.00 -21.84 -2.72
CA ASN A 96 -2.82 -21.32 -4.08
C ASN A 96 -2.28 -19.89 -4.11
N LEU A 97 -2.01 -19.27 -2.95
CA LEU A 97 -1.53 -17.90 -2.90
C LEU A 97 -0.15 -17.81 -3.54
N SER A 98 -0.08 -17.10 -4.65
CA SER A 98 1.14 -16.95 -5.46
C SER A 98 1.71 -15.53 -5.41
N ARG A 99 0.91 -14.56 -4.96
CA ARG A 99 1.29 -13.15 -4.90
C ARG A 99 0.91 -12.54 -3.55
N LEU A 100 1.91 -12.15 -2.76
CA LEU A 100 1.76 -11.44 -1.49
C LEU A 100 2.46 -10.08 -1.58
N VAL A 101 1.69 -8.99 -1.59
CA VAL A 101 2.25 -7.64 -1.73
C VAL A 101 1.79 -6.78 -0.57
N LEU A 102 2.76 -6.31 0.21
CA LEU A 102 2.56 -5.50 1.39
C LEU A 102 3.28 -4.16 1.19
N THR A 103 2.53 -3.07 1.07
CA THR A 103 3.11 -1.74 0.85
C THR A 103 2.60 -0.75 1.89
N LEU A 104 3.50 0.02 2.51
CA LEU A 104 3.12 1.04 3.51
C LEU A 104 2.28 0.46 4.67
N ILE A 105 2.77 -0.65 5.22
CA ILE A 105 2.24 -1.37 6.38
C ILE A 105 3.13 -1.10 7.60
N ALA A 106 3.16 0.17 8.00
CA ALA A 106 4.16 0.71 8.90
C ALA A 106 4.17 0.13 10.32
N ARG A 107 3.05 -0.43 10.81
CA ARG A 107 2.95 -1.05 12.15
C ARG A 107 2.77 -2.57 12.12
N LEU A 108 2.99 -3.23 10.98
CA LEU A 108 2.95 -4.69 10.95
C LEU A 108 4.14 -5.21 11.76
N GLU A 109 3.85 -5.90 12.86
CA GLU A 109 4.90 -6.34 13.80
C GLU A 109 5.52 -7.67 13.38
N LEU A 110 4.72 -8.57 12.79
CA LEU A 110 5.14 -9.89 12.35
C LEU A 110 4.38 -10.31 11.09
N ILE A 111 4.96 -11.26 10.36
CA ILE A 111 4.28 -12.01 9.31
C ILE A 111 4.06 -13.44 9.83
N PRO A 112 2.84 -14.01 9.66
CA PRO A 112 2.57 -15.42 9.93
C PRO A 112 3.48 -16.37 9.14
N ASP A 113 3.46 -17.64 9.53
CA ASP A 113 4.21 -18.69 8.84
C ASP A 113 3.88 -18.71 7.34
N LEU A 114 4.92 -18.65 6.52
CA LEU A 114 4.84 -18.71 5.05
C LEU A 114 5.04 -20.14 4.52
N SER A 115 5.34 -21.13 5.37
CA SER A 115 5.52 -22.52 4.96
C SER A 115 4.34 -23.15 4.17
N PRO A 116 3.06 -22.73 4.36
CA PRO A 116 1.96 -23.19 3.52
C PRO A 116 2.02 -22.66 2.07
N LEU A 117 2.71 -21.54 1.82
CA LEU A 117 2.70 -20.80 0.56
C LEU A 117 3.69 -21.34 -0.47
N ARG A 118 3.52 -22.60 -0.87
CA ARG A 118 4.44 -23.31 -1.78
C ARG A 118 4.45 -22.81 -3.22
N ASN A 119 3.48 -21.98 -3.60
CA ASN A 119 3.30 -21.46 -4.96
C ASN A 119 3.65 -19.97 -5.08
N LEU A 120 4.30 -19.40 -4.06
CA LEU A 120 4.65 -17.97 -4.05
C LEU A 120 5.64 -17.67 -5.18
N VAL A 121 5.25 -16.75 -6.07
CA VAL A 121 6.09 -16.25 -7.18
C VAL A 121 6.40 -14.76 -7.04
N GLU A 122 5.67 -14.06 -6.18
CA GLU A 122 5.93 -12.67 -5.85
C GLU A 122 5.65 -12.44 -4.36
N PHE A 123 6.68 -12.00 -3.65
CA PHE A 123 6.58 -11.51 -2.28
C PHE A 123 7.25 -10.15 -2.18
N VAL A 124 6.48 -9.14 -1.81
CA VAL A 124 6.94 -7.76 -1.72
C VAL A 124 6.61 -7.19 -0.36
N ILE A 125 7.62 -6.64 0.30
CA ILE A 125 7.46 -5.72 1.43
C ILE A 125 8.16 -4.44 1.02
N TYR A 126 7.37 -3.41 0.72
CA TYR A 126 7.88 -2.17 0.16
C TYR A 126 7.42 -0.96 0.97
N ARG A 127 8.31 0.04 1.08
CA ARG A 127 8.16 1.23 1.93
C ARG A 127 8.15 0.90 3.44
N PRO A 128 8.24 1.91 4.33
CA PRO A 128 8.45 1.67 5.75
C PRO A 128 7.49 0.64 6.33
N SER A 129 8.06 -0.43 6.85
CA SER A 129 7.41 -1.48 7.62
C SER A 129 8.33 -1.91 8.75
N THR A 130 7.79 -1.97 9.97
CA THR A 130 8.53 -2.30 11.19
C THR A 130 9.18 -3.67 11.14
N ILE A 131 8.61 -4.66 10.42
CA ILE A 131 9.19 -6.01 10.27
C ILE A 131 10.63 -6.00 9.72
N CYS A 132 10.99 -4.96 8.96
CA CYS A 132 12.31 -4.85 8.34
C CYS A 132 13.42 -4.54 9.34
N CYS A 133 13.09 -4.23 10.59
CA CYS A 133 14.06 -3.72 11.56
C CYS A 133 13.69 -3.95 13.03
N ASN A 134 12.48 -4.43 13.34
CA ASN A 134 12.04 -4.69 14.71
C ASN A 134 12.55 -6.02 15.29
N GLY A 135 13.35 -6.79 14.54
CA GLY A 135 13.90 -8.07 14.98
C GLY A 135 13.12 -9.31 14.50
N PHE A 136 12.08 -9.16 13.68
CA PHE A 136 11.38 -10.30 13.08
C PHE A 136 12.28 -11.10 12.13
N MET A 137 13.09 -10.41 11.31
CA MET A 137 13.96 -11.02 10.30
C MET A 137 15.38 -11.34 10.81
N GLY A 138 15.70 -11.05 12.07
CA GLY A 138 17.07 -11.12 12.59
C GLY A 138 17.27 -10.22 13.81
N PRO A 139 18.49 -9.72 14.07
CA PRO A 139 18.71 -8.74 15.12
C PRO A 139 17.85 -7.47 14.92
N CYS A 140 17.41 -6.86 16.02
CA CYS A 140 16.67 -5.60 15.98
C CYS A 140 17.61 -4.42 15.68
N GLU A 141 17.30 -3.63 14.65
CA GLU A 141 18.12 -2.52 14.14
C GLU A 141 17.28 -1.24 13.96
N LEU A 142 16.97 -0.55 15.05
CA LEU A 142 16.08 0.63 15.05
C LEU A 142 16.62 1.86 14.27
N ASN A 143 17.88 1.83 13.82
CA ASN A 143 18.46 2.89 13.01
C ASN A 143 17.98 2.85 11.54
N HIS A 144 17.39 1.75 11.09
CA HIS A 144 16.88 1.59 9.73
C HIS A 144 15.77 2.60 9.41
N SER A 145 15.69 3.08 8.15
CA SER A 145 14.72 4.10 7.73
C SER A 145 13.26 3.67 7.97
N SER A 146 12.98 2.38 7.81
CA SER A 146 11.65 1.78 8.04
C SER A 146 11.20 1.77 9.50
N CYS A 147 12.13 1.94 10.45
CA CYS A 147 11.82 1.98 11.89
C CYS A 147 11.48 3.39 12.39
N ARG A 148 11.64 4.41 11.55
CA ARG A 148 11.31 5.79 11.93
C ARG A 148 9.82 6.03 11.82
N GLY A 149 9.27 6.71 12.82
CA GLY A 149 7.91 7.19 12.84
C GLY A 149 7.64 8.17 11.70
N SER A 150 6.37 8.27 11.33
CA SER A 150 5.92 9.15 10.26
C SER A 150 4.70 9.94 10.73
N SER A 151 4.83 11.26 10.76
CA SER A 151 3.67 12.14 10.99
C SER A 151 2.61 11.99 9.90
N LEU A 152 3.03 11.65 8.67
CA LEU A 152 2.10 11.43 7.56
C LEU A 152 1.28 10.16 7.72
N LEU A 153 1.91 9.07 8.16
CA LEU A 153 1.22 7.79 8.38
C LEU A 153 0.64 7.68 9.79
N GLU A 154 0.82 8.72 10.63
CA GLU A 154 0.46 8.73 12.05
C GLU A 154 1.06 7.52 12.81
N THR A 155 2.30 7.16 12.49
CA THR A 155 3.00 6.02 13.10
C THR A 155 4.12 6.45 14.03
N PRO A 156 4.25 5.85 15.23
CA PRO A 156 5.39 6.08 16.10
C PRO A 156 6.65 5.41 15.56
N ASP A 157 7.79 5.72 16.16
CA ASP A 157 9.01 4.93 15.98
C ASP A 157 8.78 3.48 16.38
N ALA A 158 9.44 2.57 15.68
CA ALA A 158 9.43 1.15 15.97
C ALA A 158 10.12 0.84 17.32
N THR A 159 9.69 -0.24 17.94
CA THR A 159 10.38 -0.87 19.07
C THR A 159 10.80 -2.28 18.70
N CYS A 160 11.83 -2.79 19.36
CA CYS A 160 12.22 -4.18 19.19
C CYS A 160 11.10 -5.12 19.62
N LEU A 161 10.83 -6.14 18.81
CA LEU A 161 9.83 -7.15 19.06
C LEU A 161 10.36 -8.12 20.12
N LEU A 162 9.60 -8.26 21.20
CA LEU A 162 9.92 -9.09 22.34
C LEU A 162 9.14 -10.41 22.26
N ASN A 163 9.65 -11.45 22.90
CA ASN A 163 8.95 -12.71 23.02
C ASN A 163 7.68 -12.53 23.88
N GLU A 164 6.54 -13.05 23.42
CA GLU A 164 5.26 -12.92 24.13
C GLU A 164 5.26 -13.65 25.49
N THR A 165 5.98 -14.77 25.59
CA THR A 165 6.05 -15.60 26.80
C THR A 165 7.16 -15.17 27.76
N ASP A 166 8.21 -14.56 27.25
CA ASP A 166 9.31 -13.97 28.03
C ASP A 166 9.65 -12.57 27.50
N PRO A 167 8.98 -11.52 28.00
CA PRO A 167 9.22 -10.14 27.54
C PRO A 167 10.63 -9.61 27.82
N SER A 168 11.50 -10.38 28.50
CA SER A 168 12.91 -10.02 28.69
C SER A 168 13.82 -10.48 27.53
N SER A 169 13.30 -11.33 26.64
CA SER A 169 14.03 -11.83 25.47
C SER A 169 13.44 -11.33 24.15
N ALA A 170 14.30 -11.27 23.13
CA ALA A 170 13.88 -10.99 21.76
C ALA A 170 13.07 -12.16 21.20
N ILE A 171 12.22 -11.88 20.21
CA ILE A 171 11.55 -12.93 19.45
C ILE A 171 12.56 -13.81 18.71
N VAL A 172 12.20 -15.08 18.48
CA VAL A 172 12.94 -15.94 17.55
C VAL A 172 12.64 -15.46 16.12
N PRO A 173 13.66 -15.14 15.31
CA PRO A 173 13.46 -14.70 13.93
C PRO A 173 12.60 -15.69 13.14
N PHE A 174 11.78 -15.17 12.22
CA PHE A 174 10.88 -15.96 11.38
C PHE A 174 9.98 -16.94 12.15
N LEU A 175 9.70 -16.64 13.42
CA LEU A 175 8.96 -17.51 14.35
C LEU A 175 9.62 -18.90 14.55
N GLY A 176 10.91 -19.04 14.23
CA GLY A 176 11.64 -20.31 14.25
C GLY A 176 11.29 -21.27 13.10
N ASN A 177 10.59 -20.81 12.06
CA ASN A 177 10.26 -21.63 10.89
C ASN A 177 11.28 -21.43 9.75
N ILE A 178 12.00 -22.50 9.42
CA ILE A 178 13.04 -22.51 8.38
C ILE A 178 12.50 -22.27 6.96
N ASP A 179 11.28 -22.72 6.66
CA ASP A 179 10.66 -22.51 5.35
C ASP A 179 10.21 -21.04 5.18
N THR A 180 9.76 -20.41 6.28
CA THR A 180 9.53 -18.96 6.30
C THR A 180 10.84 -18.21 6.06
N GLU A 181 11.90 -18.55 6.78
CA GLU A 181 13.24 -17.94 6.58
C GLU A 181 13.71 -18.08 5.11
N ASN A 182 13.61 -19.29 4.55
CA ASN A 182 13.97 -19.56 3.15
C ASN A 182 13.16 -18.69 2.17
N THR A 183 11.87 -18.48 2.44
CA THR A 183 11.01 -17.60 1.62
C THR A 183 11.50 -16.15 1.66
N PHE A 184 11.88 -15.64 2.82
CA PHE A 184 12.45 -14.28 2.92
C PHE A 184 13.78 -14.15 2.17
N GLU A 185 14.63 -15.17 2.24
CA GLU A 185 15.90 -15.18 1.51
C GLU A 185 15.70 -15.25 -0.01
N GLU A 186 14.76 -16.06 -0.49
CA GLU A 186 14.39 -16.15 -1.91
C GLU A 186 13.93 -14.79 -2.47
N PHE A 187 13.10 -14.07 -1.72
CA PHE A 187 12.52 -12.78 -2.12
C PHE A 187 13.26 -11.56 -1.55
N LYS A 188 14.51 -11.71 -1.11
CA LYS A 188 15.26 -10.62 -0.47
C LYS A 188 15.37 -9.36 -1.34
N SER A 189 15.36 -9.49 -2.67
CA SER A 189 15.46 -8.36 -3.61
C SER A 189 14.17 -7.53 -3.73
N THR A 190 13.06 -8.02 -3.18
CA THR A 190 11.74 -7.35 -3.20
C THR A 190 11.17 -7.11 -1.81
N VAL A 191 11.86 -7.59 -0.78
CA VAL A 191 11.51 -7.42 0.63
C VAL A 191 12.48 -6.44 1.28
N CYS A 192 11.92 -5.43 1.97
CA CYS A 192 12.65 -4.49 2.81
C CYS A 192 13.81 -3.76 2.10
N GLN A 193 13.68 -3.55 0.80
CA GLN A 193 14.67 -2.80 0.03
C GLN A 193 14.61 -1.32 0.34
N GLU A 194 15.75 -0.72 0.65
CA GLU A 194 15.87 0.72 0.81
C GLU A 194 15.48 1.44 -0.49
N SER A 195 14.68 2.48 -0.32
CA SER A 195 14.19 3.30 -1.42
C SER A 195 14.30 4.78 -1.07
N PRO A 196 14.66 5.66 -2.03
CA PRO A 196 14.63 7.11 -1.82
C PRO A 196 13.27 7.63 -1.34
N PHE A 197 12.22 6.86 -1.62
CA PHE A 197 10.86 7.18 -1.25
C PHE A 197 10.43 6.65 0.13
N ASP A 198 11.30 5.98 0.88
CA ASP A 198 11.00 5.51 2.24
C ASP A 198 10.81 6.68 3.20
N THR A 199 11.54 7.77 2.97
CA THR A 199 11.26 9.05 3.58
C THR A 199 10.07 9.69 2.87
N MET A 200 8.87 9.37 3.34
CA MET A 200 7.64 9.96 2.81
C MET A 200 7.49 11.42 3.27
N ASN A 201 8.19 12.32 2.59
CA ASN A 201 8.22 13.74 2.92
C ASN A 201 6.98 14.50 2.41
N TYR A 202 6.20 13.91 1.50
CA TYR A 202 5.00 14.52 0.92
C TYR A 202 4.02 13.47 0.41
N THR A 203 2.74 13.84 0.44
CA THR A 203 1.66 12.99 -0.07
C THR A 203 1.45 13.22 -1.56
N THR A 204 1.11 12.17 -2.29
CA THR A 204 0.59 12.30 -3.67
C THR A 204 -0.96 12.32 -3.67
N PHE A 205 -1.58 12.61 -2.54
CA PHE A 205 -3.03 12.69 -2.43
C PHE A 205 -3.48 14.15 -2.57
N PRO A 206 -4.52 14.42 -3.38
CA PRO A 206 -5.11 15.75 -3.48
C PRO A 206 -5.62 16.23 -2.12
N THR A 207 -5.25 17.45 -1.75
CA THR A 207 -5.87 18.20 -0.65
C THR A 207 -6.72 19.30 -1.26
N LYS A 208 -7.62 19.91 -0.47
CA LYS A 208 -8.41 21.06 -0.93
C LYS A 208 -7.49 22.16 -1.48
N GLU A 209 -6.43 22.47 -0.74
CA GLU A 209 -5.43 23.47 -1.11
C GLU A 209 -4.74 23.13 -2.46
N THR A 210 -4.25 21.90 -2.63
CA THR A 210 -3.55 21.53 -3.87
C THR A 210 -4.49 21.41 -5.07
N ILE A 211 -5.78 21.13 -4.86
CA ILE A 211 -6.80 21.15 -5.91
C ILE A 211 -7.07 22.59 -6.36
N GLU A 212 -7.26 23.51 -5.40
CA GLU A 212 -7.56 24.92 -5.67
C GLU A 212 -6.43 25.61 -6.44
N MET A 213 -5.17 25.26 -6.16
CA MET A 213 -3.99 25.75 -6.90
C MET A 213 -4.06 25.52 -8.42
N CYS A 214 -4.83 24.53 -8.87
CA CYS A 214 -4.86 24.15 -10.28
C CYS A 214 -6.04 24.74 -11.06
N GLU A 215 -7.06 25.26 -10.39
CA GLU A 215 -8.26 25.82 -11.04
C GLU A 215 -8.88 24.88 -12.10
N GLY A 216 -8.75 23.57 -11.92
CA GLY A 216 -9.24 22.56 -12.86
C GLY A 216 -8.46 22.44 -14.18
N LYS A 217 -7.33 23.13 -14.35
CA LYS A 217 -6.50 23.04 -15.55
C LYS A 217 -5.38 22.02 -15.40
N LYS A 218 -5.25 21.11 -16.36
CA LYS A 218 -4.12 20.16 -16.42
C LYS A 218 -2.86 20.83 -16.94
N PHE A 219 -1.71 20.29 -16.55
CA PHE A 219 -0.35 20.65 -17.00
C PHE A 219 0.13 22.07 -16.67
N ARG A 220 -0.73 22.91 -16.10
CA ARG A 220 -0.35 24.19 -15.50
C ARG A 220 0.73 24.03 -14.44
N GLN A 221 1.66 24.97 -14.39
CA GLN A 221 2.64 25.08 -13.32
C GLN A 221 1.95 25.51 -12.01
N CYS A 222 2.28 24.85 -10.91
CA CYS A 222 1.78 25.20 -9.57
C CYS A 222 2.93 25.24 -8.55
N GLN A 223 2.69 25.85 -7.39
CA GLN A 223 3.66 25.92 -6.29
C GLN A 223 3.22 24.98 -5.17
N TYR A 224 3.87 23.83 -5.06
CA TYR A 224 3.61 22.84 -4.04
C TYR A 224 4.35 23.19 -2.72
N PRO A 225 3.68 23.23 -1.56
CA PRO A 225 4.32 23.54 -0.29
C PRO A 225 5.49 22.58 0.06
N PRO A 226 6.60 23.07 0.65
CA PRO A 226 6.80 24.43 1.13
C PRO A 226 7.27 25.44 0.07
N ASN A 227 7.86 25.01 -1.05
CA ASN A 227 8.26 25.91 -2.16
C ASN A 227 8.79 25.14 -3.40
N ARG A 228 8.10 24.07 -3.81
CA ARG A 228 8.50 23.25 -4.96
C ARG A 228 7.65 23.57 -6.18
N ILE A 229 8.28 23.65 -7.34
CA ILE A 229 7.55 23.69 -8.60
C ILE A 229 6.83 22.35 -8.78
N GLY A 230 5.55 22.41 -9.09
CA GLY A 230 4.73 21.25 -9.38
C GLY A 230 3.98 21.41 -10.70
N ILE A 231 3.31 20.33 -11.08
CA ILE A 231 2.43 20.24 -12.22
C ILE A 231 1.02 19.90 -11.78
N CYS A 232 0.04 20.60 -12.33
CA CYS A 232 -1.36 20.26 -12.16
C CYS A 232 -1.69 19.01 -12.94
N PHE A 233 -1.90 17.91 -12.24
CA PHE A 233 -2.10 16.60 -12.86
C PHE A 233 -3.25 15.87 -12.19
N ASN A 234 -3.80 14.87 -12.88
CA ASN A 234 -4.78 13.96 -12.33
C ASN A 234 -4.08 12.60 -12.17
N ALA A 235 -3.39 12.42 -11.04
CA ALA A 235 -2.79 11.14 -10.74
C ALA A 235 -3.86 10.17 -10.25
N ARG A 236 -3.76 8.92 -10.69
CA ARG A 236 -4.64 7.82 -10.26
C ARG A 236 -6.15 8.09 -10.41
N PHE A 237 -6.59 8.88 -11.39
CA PHE A 237 -8.00 9.23 -11.60
C PHE A 237 -8.65 10.06 -10.47
N GLN A 238 -7.86 10.75 -9.64
CA GLN A 238 -8.37 11.62 -8.58
C GLN A 238 -8.66 13.05 -9.08
N ALA A 239 -8.96 14.01 -8.20
CA ALA A 239 -9.11 15.41 -8.61
C ALA A 239 -7.81 15.94 -9.23
N ILE A 240 -7.91 16.91 -10.14
CA ILE A 240 -6.73 17.64 -10.61
C ILE A 240 -6.17 18.41 -9.42
N SER A 241 -4.91 18.17 -9.07
CA SER A 241 -4.23 18.87 -8.01
C SER A 241 -2.77 19.11 -8.35
N CYS A 242 -2.12 19.96 -7.57
CA CYS A 242 -0.71 20.23 -7.70
C CYS A 242 0.13 19.03 -7.23
N TYR A 243 1.04 18.55 -8.09
CA TYR A 243 1.98 17.46 -7.79
C TYR A 243 3.42 17.93 -7.96
N SER A 244 4.29 17.64 -6.99
CA SER A 244 5.73 17.96 -7.04
C SER A 244 6.62 16.78 -7.45
N ASP A 245 6.08 15.85 -8.24
CA ASP A 245 6.82 14.70 -8.76
C ASP A 245 7.32 14.99 -10.18
N ASP A 246 8.65 15.10 -10.30
CA ASP A 246 9.37 15.44 -11.53
C ASP A 246 9.07 14.48 -12.68
N ASN A 247 8.69 13.23 -12.38
CA ASN A 247 8.37 12.27 -13.43
C ASN A 247 7.16 12.70 -14.27
N TYR A 248 6.15 13.34 -13.66
CA TYR A 248 5.00 13.85 -14.41
C TYR A 248 5.38 15.04 -15.30
N ILE A 249 6.30 15.89 -14.82
CA ILE A 249 6.82 17.05 -15.55
C ILE A 249 7.60 16.57 -16.78
N GLU A 250 8.58 15.68 -16.58
CA GLU A 250 9.42 15.14 -17.65
C GLU A 250 8.62 14.31 -18.66
N MET A 251 7.65 13.52 -18.18
CA MET A 251 6.74 12.79 -19.04
C MET A 251 5.95 13.73 -19.94
N ARG A 252 5.41 14.85 -19.43
CA ARG A 252 4.66 15.80 -20.25
C ARG A 252 5.56 16.55 -21.24
N ARG A 253 6.77 16.96 -20.84
CA ARG A 253 7.78 17.54 -21.76
C ARG A 253 8.07 16.60 -22.93
N LEU A 254 8.23 15.31 -22.65
CA LEU A 254 8.47 14.30 -23.69
C LEU A 254 7.26 14.14 -24.63
N GLN A 255 6.04 14.17 -24.10
CA GLN A 255 4.82 14.12 -24.90
C GLN A 255 4.71 15.29 -25.88
N ILE A 256 4.97 16.52 -25.39
CA ILE A 256 5.00 17.74 -26.21
C ILE A 256 6.04 17.61 -27.31
N LYS A 257 7.29 17.27 -26.95
CA LYS A 257 8.40 17.12 -27.90
C LYS A 257 8.11 16.11 -29.00
N ARG A 258 7.38 15.03 -28.70
CA ARG A 258 7.01 13.97 -29.65
C ARG A 258 5.69 14.22 -30.38
N GLY A 259 4.94 15.26 -30.01
CA GLY A 259 3.61 15.51 -30.56
C GLY A 259 2.59 14.40 -30.25
N VAL A 260 2.71 13.73 -29.11
CA VAL A 260 1.82 12.62 -28.70
C VAL A 260 0.92 13.02 -27.53
N GLY A 261 -0.28 12.44 -27.49
CA GLY A 261 -1.27 12.76 -26.47
C GLY A 261 -2.06 14.04 -26.77
N PRO A 262 -2.67 14.67 -25.76
CA PRO A 262 -3.44 15.89 -25.94
C PRO A 262 -2.56 17.03 -26.48
N LYS A 263 -3.09 17.81 -27.44
CA LYS A 263 -2.46 19.04 -27.92
C LYS A 263 -2.15 19.95 -26.73
N CYS A 264 -0.93 20.48 -26.69
CA CYS A 264 -0.51 21.34 -25.60
C CYS A 264 -1.16 22.73 -25.67
N ASP A 265 -1.42 23.30 -24.51
CA ASP A 265 -1.86 24.68 -24.35
C ASP A 265 -0.64 25.61 -24.37
N SER A 266 -0.60 26.54 -25.31
CA SER A 266 0.55 27.43 -25.51
C SER A 266 0.77 28.43 -24.37
N VAL A 267 -0.21 28.61 -23.46
CA VAL A 267 -0.11 29.51 -22.31
C VAL A 267 0.18 28.72 -21.04
N ASP A 268 -0.68 27.76 -20.70
CA ASP A 268 -0.53 27.01 -19.43
C ASP A 268 0.64 25.99 -19.47
N GLU A 269 1.13 25.62 -20.66
CA GLU A 269 2.22 24.65 -20.86
C GLU A 269 3.48 25.24 -21.52
N GLU A 270 3.61 26.56 -21.62
CA GLU A 270 4.82 27.24 -22.11
C GLU A 270 6.06 26.80 -21.32
N TRP A 271 5.92 26.70 -19.99
CA TRP A 271 6.96 26.24 -19.06
C TRP A 271 7.42 24.78 -19.28
N LEU A 272 6.66 24.01 -20.07
CA LEU A 272 6.97 22.64 -20.48
C LEU A 272 7.53 22.57 -21.91
N GLY A 273 7.72 23.71 -22.57
CA GLY A 273 8.22 23.80 -23.95
C GLY A 273 7.14 23.73 -25.03
N CYS A 274 5.87 23.95 -24.69
CA CYS A 274 4.84 24.12 -25.71
C CYS A 274 5.10 25.41 -26.49
N SER A 275 5.15 25.31 -27.82
CA SER A 275 5.27 26.45 -28.73
C SER A 275 3.95 26.59 -29.50
N GLY A 276 3.50 27.83 -29.72
CA GLY A 276 2.27 28.16 -30.45
C GLY A 276 2.27 27.74 -31.91
#